data_AF-M2QX33-F1
#
_entry.id   AF-M2QX33-F1
#
_cell.length_a   1.000
_cell.length_b   1.000
_cell.length_c   1.000
_cell.angle_alpha   90.00
_cell.angle_beta   90.00
_cell.angle_gamma   90.00
#
_symmetry.space_group_name_H-M   'P 1'
#
loop_
_entity.id
_entity.type
_entity.pdbx_description
1 polymer ?
#
loop_
_entity_poly.entity_id
_entity_poly.type
_entity_poly.pdbx_seq_one_letter_code
_entity_poly.pdbx_strand_id
1 'polypeptide(L)'
;MAAPPSAARPRRPPPTRSIKSTTSSFGDKASTSALSAPKPKPVSLARRLLFPQLPADAPLPPLLSHPGAVPLDVELYDFIALALRAFVNPWWTKITRYDREFLPAITGVLAHVLRTLETRARAADLPSLVFQDVPAILAQHVNDYRAAQAKAGSAYAAGGAMGVQQLFHGMQQHMAVGPNGAVDEVYMRQAVDCILKACLPSEDYEPETERYIVREIIVKILRDVIPKITQPWFIHKIMLDLMDSEGEDKPPDVRAHPA
;
A
#
# COMPACT_ATOMS: atom_id res chain seq x y z
N MET A 1 47.98 -4.53 -45.28
CA MET A 1 48.34 -4.72 -43.86
C MET A 1 47.49 -3.72 -43.06
N ALA A 2 46.69 -4.04 -42.05
CA ALA A 2 46.58 -5.21 -41.19
C ALA A 2 45.12 -5.45 -40.75
N ALA A 3 44.81 -6.68 -40.36
CA ALA A 3 43.49 -7.19 -39.97
C ALA A 3 43.04 -6.74 -38.57
N PRO A 4 41.74 -6.79 -38.24
CA PRO A 4 41.23 -6.55 -36.88
C PRO A 4 41.44 -7.78 -35.96
N PRO A 5 41.75 -7.62 -34.67
CA PRO A 5 41.91 -8.75 -33.75
C PRO A 5 40.58 -9.21 -33.12
N SER A 6 40.27 -10.47 -33.44
CA SER A 6 39.66 -11.57 -32.69
C SER A 6 38.87 -11.32 -31.39
N ALA A 7 37.64 -11.85 -31.37
CA ALA A 7 36.71 -11.91 -30.26
C ALA A 7 37.16 -12.85 -29.12
N ALA A 8 37.08 -12.37 -27.87
CA ALA A 8 37.32 -13.16 -26.67
C ALA A 8 36.03 -13.83 -26.17
N ARG A 9 36.07 -15.15 -25.99
CA ARG A 9 34.98 -16.03 -25.55
C ARG A 9 34.93 -16.10 -24.02
N PRO A 10 33.76 -16.00 -23.35
CA PRO A 10 33.69 -16.14 -21.89
C PRO A 10 33.76 -17.62 -21.45
N ARG A 11 34.58 -17.89 -20.43
CA ARG A 11 34.78 -19.22 -19.79
C ARG A 11 33.63 -19.54 -18.83
N ARG A 12 33.09 -20.76 -18.92
CA ARG A 12 32.12 -21.34 -17.95
C ARG A 12 32.80 -21.67 -16.61
N PRO A 13 32.15 -21.45 -15.45
CA PRO A 13 32.58 -22.02 -14.17
C PRO A 13 32.12 -23.48 -14.00
N PRO A 14 32.88 -24.32 -13.27
CA PRO A 14 32.52 -25.72 -12.99
C PRO A 14 31.49 -25.85 -11.84
N PRO A 15 30.72 -26.96 -11.76
CA PRO A 15 29.69 -27.16 -10.75
C PRO A 15 30.29 -27.59 -9.39
N THR A 16 29.85 -26.93 -8.32
CA THR A 16 30.22 -27.27 -6.94
C THR A 16 29.42 -28.48 -6.44
N ARG A 17 30.15 -29.46 -5.93
CA ARG A 17 29.72 -30.78 -5.47
C ARG A 17 28.98 -30.67 -4.12
N SER A 18 27.72 -31.11 -4.07
CA SER A 18 26.93 -31.24 -2.84
C SER A 18 27.44 -32.41 -2.00
N ILE A 19 27.86 -32.13 -0.76
CA ILE A 19 28.23 -33.14 0.24
C ILE A 19 26.95 -33.48 1.01
N LYS A 20 26.43 -34.70 0.81
CA LYS A 20 25.43 -35.32 1.68
C LYS A 20 26.17 -36.02 2.80
N SER A 21 25.98 -35.56 4.04
CA SER A 21 26.38 -36.29 5.25
C SER A 21 25.17 -37.03 5.80
N THR A 22 25.09 -38.32 5.47
CA THR A 22 24.34 -39.32 6.22
C THR A 22 25.14 -39.70 7.46
N THR A 23 24.55 -39.57 8.65
CA THR A 23 24.95 -40.38 9.80
C THR A 23 23.71 -40.92 10.49
N SER A 24 23.61 -42.24 10.46
CA SER A 24 22.71 -43.07 11.25
C SER A 24 23.19 -43.14 12.69
N SER A 25 22.27 -43.07 13.65
CA SER A 25 22.42 -43.86 14.89
C SER A 25 21.05 -44.21 15.43
N PHE A 26 20.83 -45.51 15.55
CA PHE A 26 19.71 -46.14 16.22
C PHE A 26 19.81 -45.88 17.73
N GLY A 27 18.68 -45.56 18.34
CA GLY A 27 18.55 -45.36 19.77
C GLY A 27 17.08 -45.33 20.16
N ASP A 28 16.50 -46.51 20.27
CA ASP A 28 15.23 -46.72 20.98
C ASP A 28 15.40 -46.27 22.44
N LYS A 29 14.52 -45.36 22.89
CA LYS A 29 13.97 -45.37 24.25
C LYS A 29 12.91 -44.27 24.46
N ALA A 30 11.76 -44.77 24.91
CA ALA A 30 10.81 -44.18 25.84
C ALA A 30 10.00 -42.95 25.37
N SER A 31 8.76 -43.23 25.01
CA SER A 31 7.61 -42.34 25.07
C SER A 31 7.48 -41.71 26.45
N THR A 32 7.93 -40.46 26.59
CA THR A 32 7.44 -39.55 27.64
C THR A 32 6.60 -38.49 26.96
N SER A 33 5.31 -38.47 27.28
CA SER A 33 4.36 -37.43 26.88
C SER A 33 4.79 -36.08 27.46
N ALA A 34 5.67 -35.38 26.75
CA ALA A 34 5.89 -33.96 27.00
C ALA A 34 4.66 -33.22 26.47
N LEU A 35 3.89 -32.64 27.40
CA LEU A 35 2.91 -31.59 27.10
C LEU A 35 3.56 -30.63 26.10
N SER A 36 3.06 -30.57 24.87
CA SER A 36 3.64 -29.70 23.85
C SER A 36 3.43 -28.26 24.33
N ALA A 37 4.50 -27.62 24.79
CA ALA A 37 4.51 -26.18 24.99
C ALA A 37 4.03 -25.54 23.66
N PRO A 38 3.09 -24.58 23.71
CA PRO A 38 2.61 -23.94 22.50
C PRO A 38 3.80 -23.31 21.78
N LYS A 39 4.01 -23.69 20.51
CA LYS A 39 5.05 -23.08 19.67
C LYS A 39 4.82 -21.57 19.65
N PRO A 40 5.83 -20.73 19.95
CA PRO A 40 5.66 -19.29 19.96
C PRO A 40 5.22 -18.83 18.57
N LYS A 41 4.10 -18.10 18.51
CA LYS A 41 3.60 -17.55 17.25
C LYS A 41 4.67 -16.62 16.67
N PRO A 42 4.96 -16.69 15.36
CA PRO A 42 5.94 -15.79 14.75
C PRO A 42 5.47 -14.35 14.92
N VAL A 43 6.35 -13.50 15.44
CA VAL A 43 6.12 -12.06 15.60
C VAL A 43 5.88 -11.42 14.23
N SER A 44 4.78 -10.67 14.09
CA SER A 44 4.45 -9.98 12.83
C SER A 44 5.50 -8.93 12.47
N LEU A 45 5.56 -8.60 11.17
CA LEU A 45 6.48 -7.58 10.67
C LEU A 45 6.16 -6.20 11.27
N ALA A 46 4.88 -5.83 11.33
CA ALA A 46 4.44 -4.61 12.01
C ALA A 46 4.90 -4.54 13.47
N ARG A 47 4.68 -5.61 14.24
CA ARG A 47 5.10 -5.65 15.65
C ARG A 47 6.60 -5.38 15.81
N ARG A 48 7.43 -6.08 15.02
CA ARG A 48 8.89 -5.99 15.12
C ARG A 48 9.44 -4.63 14.69
N LEU A 49 8.86 -4.01 13.66
CA LEU A 49 9.38 -2.75 13.11
C LEU A 49 8.81 -1.52 13.81
N LEU A 50 7.53 -1.54 14.16
CA LEU A 50 6.81 -0.37 14.64
C LEU A 50 6.71 -0.32 16.17
N PHE A 51 6.79 -1.48 16.84
CA PHE A 51 6.64 -1.60 18.30
C PHE A 51 7.75 -2.45 18.92
N PRO A 52 9.04 -2.11 18.73
CA PRO A 52 10.16 -2.91 19.22
C PRO A 52 10.23 -3.03 20.75
N GLN A 53 9.63 -2.08 21.48
CA GLN A 53 9.62 -2.03 22.94
C GLN A 53 8.46 -2.83 23.57
N LEU A 54 7.53 -3.32 22.76
CA LEU A 54 6.33 -4.00 23.26
C LEU A 54 6.63 -5.49 23.55
N PRO A 55 6.26 -6.04 24.73
CA PRO A 55 6.49 -7.45 25.06
C PRO A 55 5.89 -8.39 24.02
N ALA A 56 6.49 -9.54 23.71
CA ALA A 56 6.10 -10.39 22.57
C ALA A 56 4.62 -10.84 22.55
N ASP A 57 3.97 -10.96 23.72
CA ASP A 57 2.59 -11.45 23.86
C ASP A 57 1.53 -10.34 23.98
N ALA A 58 1.94 -9.07 24.09
CA ALA A 58 0.99 -7.96 24.23
C ALA A 58 0.19 -7.72 22.93
N PRO A 59 -1.06 -7.28 22.97
CA PRO A 59 -1.77 -6.88 21.75
C PRO A 59 -1.15 -5.63 21.11
N LEU A 60 -1.29 -5.47 19.79
CA LEU A 60 -0.96 -4.20 19.14
C LEU A 60 -1.87 -3.10 19.71
N PRO A 61 -1.38 -1.87 19.91
CA PRO A 61 -2.22 -0.76 20.32
C PRO A 61 -3.34 -0.52 19.30
N PRO A 62 -4.54 -0.11 19.72
CA PRO A 62 -5.59 0.26 18.77
C PRO A 62 -5.16 1.48 17.96
N LEU A 63 -5.34 1.39 16.65
CA LEU A 63 -5.05 2.47 15.72
C LEU A 63 -6.29 3.33 15.55
N LEU A 64 -7.38 2.71 15.13
CA LEU A 64 -8.67 3.36 14.94
C LEU A 64 -9.55 3.25 16.18
N SER A 65 -10.52 4.14 16.30
CA SER A 65 -11.41 4.20 17.47
C SER A 65 -12.65 3.31 17.33
N HIS A 66 -12.87 2.66 16.18
CA HIS A 66 -14.04 1.81 15.97
C HIS A 66 -13.96 0.48 16.73
N PRO A 67 -15.03 0.01 17.40
CA PRO A 67 -15.07 -1.34 17.98
C PRO A 67 -14.87 -2.47 16.95
N GLY A 68 -15.22 -2.27 15.67
CA GLY A 68 -14.99 -3.22 14.58
C GLY A 68 -13.67 -3.06 13.83
N ALA A 69 -12.79 -2.11 14.22
CA ALA A 69 -11.59 -1.80 13.46
C ALA A 69 -10.43 -2.78 13.67
N VAL A 70 -10.49 -3.71 14.62
CA VAL A 70 -9.35 -4.56 14.96
C VAL A 70 -8.73 -5.28 13.75
N PRO A 71 -9.50 -5.88 12.82
CA PRO A 71 -8.91 -6.48 11.61
C PRO A 71 -8.26 -5.43 10.70
N LEU A 72 -8.87 -4.25 10.58
CA LEU A 72 -8.35 -3.15 9.77
C LEU A 72 -7.10 -2.52 10.39
N ASP A 73 -7.01 -2.41 11.71
CA ASP A 73 -5.84 -1.92 12.44
C ASP A 73 -4.62 -2.79 12.14
N VAL A 74 -4.80 -4.12 12.13
CA VAL A 74 -3.73 -5.06 11.77
C VAL A 74 -3.24 -4.82 10.35
N GLU A 75 -4.15 -4.72 9.38
CA GLU A 75 -3.81 -4.47 7.97
C GLU A 75 -3.15 -3.09 7.78
N LEU A 76 -3.64 -2.06 8.47
CA LEU A 76 -3.06 -0.71 8.44
C LEU A 76 -1.65 -0.69 9.02
N TYR A 77 -1.42 -1.37 10.14
CA TYR A 77 -0.07 -1.47 10.71
C TYR A 77 0.87 -2.27 9.81
N ASP A 78 0.41 -3.37 9.22
CA ASP A 78 1.23 -4.12 8.25
C ASP A 78 1.52 -3.28 7.01
N PHE A 79 0.55 -2.50 6.52
CA PHE A 79 0.77 -1.53 5.44
C PHE A 79 1.82 -0.47 5.80
N ILE A 80 1.70 0.17 6.97
CA ILE A 80 2.68 1.15 7.46
C ILE A 80 4.06 0.50 7.54
N ALA A 81 4.15 -0.70 8.11
CA ALA A 81 5.42 -1.38 8.30
C ALA A 81 6.07 -1.79 6.96
N LEU A 82 5.27 -2.21 5.98
CA LEU A 82 5.76 -2.46 4.63
C LEU A 82 6.24 -1.18 3.96
N ALA A 83 5.50 -0.08 4.09
CA ALA A 83 5.87 1.21 3.52
C ALA A 83 7.17 1.74 4.13
N LEU A 84 7.29 1.77 5.46
CA LEU A 84 8.51 2.25 6.11
C LEU A 84 9.71 1.33 5.85
N ARG A 85 9.49 0.01 5.77
CA ARG A 85 10.55 -0.92 5.35
C ARG A 85 11.04 -0.64 3.92
N ALA A 86 10.14 -0.27 3.02
CA ALA A 86 10.48 0.00 1.62
C ALA A 86 11.09 1.39 1.41
N PHE A 87 10.59 2.41 2.11
CA PHE A 87 10.90 3.81 1.81
C PHE A 87 11.79 4.50 2.85
N VAL A 88 11.95 3.95 4.05
CA VAL A 88 12.77 4.52 5.13
C VAL A 88 14.03 3.71 5.38
N ASN A 89 13.89 2.40 5.61
CA ASN A 89 15.01 1.54 5.96
C ASN A 89 16.19 1.59 4.97
N PRO A 90 16.01 1.62 3.63
CA PRO A 90 17.14 1.56 2.69
C PRO A 90 18.16 2.69 2.81
N TRP A 91 17.77 3.83 3.40
CA TRP A 91 18.65 4.96 3.64
C TRP A 91 18.89 5.18 5.14
N TRP A 92 17.89 5.03 6.01
CA TRP A 92 18.05 5.32 7.44
C TRP A 92 19.07 4.39 8.11
N THR A 93 19.05 3.09 7.79
CA THR A 93 19.98 2.12 8.41
C THR A 93 21.44 2.35 8.00
N LYS A 94 21.68 3.13 6.93
CA LYS A 94 23.02 3.55 6.50
C LYS A 94 23.53 4.76 7.28
N ILE A 95 22.62 5.60 7.77
CA ILE A 95 22.93 6.77 8.60
C ILE A 95 23.09 6.31 10.06
N THR A 96 22.10 5.59 10.59
CA THR A 96 22.09 5.14 11.98
C THR A 96 21.83 3.64 12.07
N ARG A 97 22.86 2.85 12.37
CA ARG A 97 22.81 1.38 12.26
C ARG A 97 21.95 0.68 13.33
N TYR A 98 21.81 1.29 14.51
CA TYR A 98 21.20 0.66 15.68
C TYR A 98 20.00 1.42 16.23
N ASP A 99 19.53 2.43 15.51
CA ASP A 99 18.34 3.16 15.91
C ASP A 99 17.07 2.35 15.63
N ARG A 100 16.25 2.23 16.67
CA ARG A 100 14.97 1.51 16.66
C ARG A 100 13.79 2.43 16.99
N GLU A 101 14.03 3.71 17.22
CA GLU A 101 13.00 4.66 17.69
C GLU A 101 12.40 5.48 16.54
N PHE A 102 13.14 5.69 15.44
CA PHE A 102 12.67 6.50 14.33
C PHE A 102 11.43 5.94 13.60
N LEU A 103 11.38 4.62 13.38
CA LEU A 103 10.20 3.98 12.77
C LEU A 103 8.96 4.07 13.68
N PRO A 104 9.04 3.76 14.98
CA PRO A 104 7.97 4.04 15.94
C PRO A 104 7.52 5.51 15.95
N ALA A 105 8.45 6.47 15.90
CA ALA A 105 8.12 7.89 15.89
C ALA A 105 7.27 8.28 14.66
N ILE A 106 7.73 7.91 13.45
CA ILE A 106 6.95 8.12 12.22
C ILE A 106 5.58 7.41 12.29
N THR A 107 5.53 6.22 12.88
CA THR A 107 4.28 5.50 13.08
C THR A 107 3.32 6.25 13.99
N GLY A 108 3.82 6.92 15.04
CA GLY A 108 3.04 7.78 15.91
C GLY A 108 2.37 8.92 15.14
N VAL A 109 3.13 9.63 14.30
CA VAL A 109 2.61 10.71 13.44
C VAL A 109 1.57 10.18 12.45
N LEU A 110 1.87 9.08 11.76
CA LEU A 110 0.92 8.46 10.83
C LEU A 110 -0.36 7.99 11.54
N ALA A 111 -0.23 7.46 12.75
CA ALA A 111 -1.38 7.03 13.56
C ALA A 111 -2.25 8.22 13.97
N HIS A 112 -1.64 9.36 14.32
CA HIS A 112 -2.37 10.59 14.57
C HIS A 112 -3.16 11.04 13.33
N VAL A 113 -2.52 11.09 12.16
CA VAL A 113 -3.18 11.44 10.90
C VAL A 113 -4.36 10.51 10.62
N LEU A 114 -4.17 9.20 10.73
CA LEU A 114 -5.23 8.21 10.48
C LEU A 114 -6.43 8.36 11.42
N ARG A 115 -6.20 8.62 12.71
CA ARG A 115 -7.27 8.86 13.70
C ARG A 115 -8.04 10.14 13.42
N THR A 116 -7.34 11.22 13.05
CA THR A 116 -7.98 12.49 12.70
C THR A 116 -8.81 12.34 11.42
N LEU A 117 -8.30 11.60 10.43
CA LEU A 117 -9.04 11.27 9.21
C LEU A 117 -10.26 10.39 9.50
N GLU A 118 -10.14 9.37 10.34
CA GLU A 118 -11.27 8.52 10.78
C GLU A 118 -12.36 9.37 11.43
N THR A 119 -11.98 10.26 12.34
CA THR A 119 -12.91 11.15 13.05
C THR A 119 -13.66 12.05 12.07
N ARG A 120 -12.96 12.63 11.10
CA ARG A 120 -13.55 13.48 10.06
C ARG A 120 -14.44 12.70 9.10
N ALA A 121 -14.02 11.52 8.68
CA ALA A 121 -14.81 10.66 7.80
C ALA A 121 -16.14 10.26 8.45
N ARG A 122 -16.15 10.03 9.77
CA ARG A 122 -17.39 9.76 10.51
C ARG A 122 -18.30 10.96 10.69
N ALA A 123 -17.73 12.15 10.79
CA ALA A 123 -18.48 13.39 10.88
C ALA A 123 -18.99 13.89 9.51
N ALA A 124 -18.47 13.33 8.41
CA ALA A 124 -18.88 13.67 7.06
C ALA A 124 -20.22 13.03 6.69
N ASP A 125 -20.98 13.71 5.83
CA ASP A 125 -22.20 13.17 5.22
C ASP A 125 -21.84 12.17 4.10
N LEU A 126 -21.41 10.98 4.52
CA LEU A 126 -21.06 9.89 3.60
C LEU A 126 -22.24 9.47 2.71
N PRO A 127 -23.50 9.40 3.17
CA PRO A 127 -24.62 9.09 2.30
C PRO A 127 -24.75 10.06 1.11
N SER A 128 -24.70 11.37 1.34
CA SER A 128 -24.76 12.34 0.23
C SER A 128 -23.56 12.21 -0.71
N LEU A 129 -22.35 12.07 -0.14
CA LEU A 129 -21.14 11.87 -0.93
C LEU A 129 -21.23 10.62 -1.83
N VAL A 130 -21.66 9.48 -1.28
CA VAL A 130 -21.66 8.18 -1.96
C VAL A 130 -22.83 8.03 -2.93
N PHE A 131 -24.02 8.52 -2.57
CA PHE A 131 -25.24 8.29 -3.36
C PHE A 131 -25.62 9.46 -4.27
N GLN A 132 -25.04 10.65 -4.09
CA GLN A 132 -25.34 11.83 -4.91
C GLN A 132 -24.09 12.34 -5.62
N ASP A 133 -23.07 12.75 -4.87
CA ASP A 133 -21.92 13.47 -5.44
C ASP A 133 -21.04 12.57 -6.31
N VAL A 134 -20.63 11.40 -5.79
CA VAL A 134 -19.78 10.46 -6.52
C VAL A 134 -20.46 9.96 -7.81
N PRO A 135 -21.73 9.52 -7.79
CA PRO A 135 -22.44 9.13 -9.02
C PRO A 135 -22.57 10.28 -10.01
N ALA A 136 -22.83 11.51 -9.56
CA ALA A 136 -22.92 12.68 -10.43
C ALA A 136 -21.57 12.97 -11.12
N ILE A 137 -20.47 12.94 -10.35
CA ILE A 137 -19.11 13.11 -10.88
C ILE A 137 -18.78 12.00 -11.90
N LEU A 138 -19.14 10.75 -11.60
CA LEU A 138 -18.88 9.62 -12.50
C LEU A 138 -19.71 9.71 -13.78
N ALA A 139 -20.98 10.08 -13.69
CA ALA A 139 -21.84 10.29 -14.84
C ALA A 139 -21.28 11.39 -15.75
N GLN A 140 -20.85 12.51 -15.16
CA GLN A 140 -20.19 13.59 -15.88
C GLN A 140 -18.90 13.12 -16.56
N HIS A 141 -18.05 12.40 -15.83
CA HIS A 141 -16.81 11.83 -16.37
C HIS A 141 -17.06 10.93 -17.59
N VAL A 142 -18.04 10.03 -17.52
CA VAL A 142 -18.41 9.14 -18.63
C VAL A 142 -18.96 9.91 -19.83
N ASN A 143 -19.80 10.91 -19.59
CA ASN A 143 -20.36 11.75 -20.64
C ASN A 143 -19.26 12.55 -21.37
N ASP A 144 -18.34 13.15 -20.62
CA ASP A 144 -17.21 13.89 -21.18
C ASP A 144 -16.27 12.96 -21.96
N TYR A 145 -16.01 11.75 -21.46
CA TYR A 145 -15.21 10.77 -22.19
C TYR A 145 -15.85 10.40 -23.53
N ARG A 146 -17.16 10.12 -23.55
CA ARG A 146 -17.89 9.81 -24.78
C ARG A 146 -17.92 10.99 -25.74
N ALA A 147 -18.07 12.21 -25.23
CA ALA A 147 -18.01 13.43 -26.04
C ALA A 147 -16.62 13.64 -26.66
N ALA A 148 -15.53 13.36 -25.92
CA ALA A 148 -14.17 13.38 -26.44
C ALA A 148 -13.99 12.33 -27.55
N GLN A 149 -14.48 11.12 -27.32
CA GLN A 149 -14.39 10.02 -28.27
C GLN A 149 -15.13 10.34 -29.58
N ALA A 150 -16.33 10.92 -29.50
CA ALA A 150 -17.10 11.32 -30.68
C ALA A 150 -16.44 12.45 -31.49
N LYS A 151 -15.67 13.33 -30.83
CA LYS A 151 -14.93 14.42 -31.48
C LYS A 151 -13.61 13.96 -32.08
N ALA A 152 -13.00 12.91 -31.55
CA ALA A 152 -11.70 12.42 -32.01
C ALA A 152 -11.73 12.06 -33.50
N GLY A 153 -10.70 12.50 -34.24
CA GLY A 153 -10.63 12.29 -35.70
C GLY A 153 -11.57 13.16 -36.55
N SER A 154 -12.37 14.04 -35.93
CA SER A 154 -13.18 15.03 -36.65
C SER A 154 -12.43 16.34 -36.89
N ALA A 155 -12.97 17.20 -37.76
CA ALA A 155 -12.45 18.56 -37.97
C ALA A 155 -12.39 19.39 -36.66
N TYR A 156 -13.25 19.09 -35.68
CA TYR A 156 -13.31 19.76 -34.38
C TYR A 156 -12.19 19.35 -33.41
N ALA A 157 -11.36 18.37 -33.77
CA ALA A 157 -10.20 17.92 -32.99
C ALA A 157 -8.89 18.54 -33.51
N ALA A 158 -8.87 19.85 -33.72
CA ALA A 158 -7.78 20.57 -34.40
C ALA A 158 -7.44 19.95 -35.76
N GLY A 159 -8.45 19.76 -36.62
CA GLY A 159 -8.28 19.10 -37.91
C GLY A 159 -7.97 17.60 -37.80
N GLY A 160 -8.37 16.95 -36.70
CA GLY A 160 -8.13 15.52 -36.45
C GLY A 160 -6.80 15.20 -35.75
N ALA A 161 -6.00 16.21 -35.39
CA ALA A 161 -4.69 16.01 -34.76
C ALA A 161 -4.76 15.68 -33.25
N MET A 162 -5.86 16.04 -32.56
CA MET A 162 -6.01 15.77 -31.13
C MET A 162 -6.61 14.39 -30.87
N GLY A 163 -5.96 13.63 -29.98
CA GLY A 163 -6.47 12.36 -29.47
C GLY A 163 -7.54 12.53 -28.39
N VAL A 164 -8.20 11.42 -28.05
CA VAL A 164 -9.27 11.37 -27.03
C VAL A 164 -8.81 11.94 -25.70
N GLN A 165 -7.57 11.64 -25.29
CA GLN A 165 -6.99 12.04 -24.02
C GLN A 165 -6.83 13.57 -23.92
N GLN A 166 -6.34 14.21 -24.99
CA GLN A 166 -6.17 15.66 -25.05
C GLN A 166 -7.51 16.38 -25.09
N LEU A 167 -8.47 15.84 -25.86
CA LEU A 167 -9.83 16.37 -25.92
C LEU A 167 -10.54 16.25 -24.57
N PHE A 168 -10.44 15.09 -23.92
CA PHE A 168 -11.01 14.84 -22.61
C PHE A 168 -10.42 15.77 -21.55
N HIS A 169 -9.09 15.87 -21.49
CA HIS A 169 -8.41 16.76 -20.54
C HIS A 169 -8.77 18.23 -20.79
N GLY A 170 -8.97 18.65 -22.05
CA GLY A 170 -9.46 19.99 -22.37
C GLY A 170 -10.86 20.30 -21.84
N MET A 171 -11.70 19.28 -21.60
CA MET A 171 -13.03 19.43 -20.98
C MET A 171 -12.97 19.34 -19.46
N GLN A 172 -12.04 18.55 -18.91
CA GLN A 172 -11.85 18.32 -17.47
C GLN A 172 -10.43 18.72 -17.05
N GLN A 173 -10.16 20.02 -17.04
CA GLN A 173 -8.83 20.57 -16.73
C GLN A 173 -8.55 20.56 -15.23
N HIS A 174 -8.21 19.39 -14.67
CA HIS A 174 -7.72 19.30 -13.31
C HIS A 174 -6.22 19.61 -13.26
N MET A 175 -5.81 20.63 -12.47
CA MET A 175 -4.41 21.08 -12.38
C MET A 175 -3.42 19.99 -11.94
N ALA A 176 -3.90 18.98 -11.23
CA ALA A 176 -3.08 17.87 -10.76
C ALA A 176 -2.89 16.73 -11.76
N VAL A 177 -3.62 16.70 -12.88
CA VAL A 177 -3.63 15.54 -13.77
C VAL A 177 -3.36 16.00 -15.20
N GLY A 178 -2.25 15.58 -15.78
CA GLY A 178 -1.92 15.89 -17.17
C GLY A 178 -2.81 15.13 -18.18
N PRO A 179 -2.73 15.49 -19.47
CA PRO A 179 -3.54 14.84 -20.51
C PRO A 179 -3.36 13.32 -20.60
N ASN A 180 -2.18 12.81 -20.25
CA ASN A 180 -1.86 11.38 -20.23
C ASN A 180 -2.27 10.68 -18.93
N GLY A 181 -2.97 11.35 -18.03
CA GLY A 181 -3.31 10.84 -16.70
C GLY A 181 -2.15 10.85 -15.70
N ALA A 182 -1.00 11.45 -16.04
CA ALA A 182 0.10 11.60 -15.10
C ALA A 182 -0.27 12.60 -14.00
N VAL A 183 -0.11 12.19 -12.75
CA VAL A 183 -0.38 13.06 -11.60
C VAL A 183 0.84 13.94 -11.33
N ASP A 184 0.61 15.25 -11.16
CA ASP A 184 1.64 16.21 -10.85
C ASP A 184 2.17 16.01 -9.41
N GLU A 185 3.48 15.78 -9.30
CA GLU A 185 4.13 15.47 -8.02
C GLU A 185 4.22 16.70 -7.10
N VAL A 186 4.30 17.90 -7.66
CA VAL A 186 4.31 19.16 -6.88
C VAL A 186 2.94 19.39 -6.27
N TYR A 187 1.88 19.22 -7.06
CA TYR A 187 0.50 19.26 -6.55
C TYR A 187 0.29 18.21 -5.46
N MET A 188 0.75 16.97 -5.68
CA MET A 188 0.60 15.90 -4.69
C MET A 188 1.31 16.24 -3.38
N ARG A 189 2.53 16.78 -3.42
CA ARG A 189 3.22 17.27 -2.22
C ARG A 189 2.42 18.34 -1.50
N GLN A 190 1.91 19.34 -2.23
CA GLN A 190 1.16 20.44 -1.63
C GLN A 190 -0.16 19.95 -1.01
N ALA A 191 -0.86 19.03 -1.69
CA ALA A 191 -2.08 18.42 -1.17
C ALA A 191 -1.80 17.64 0.12
N VAL A 192 -0.75 16.81 0.14
CA VAL A 192 -0.35 16.07 1.35
C VAL A 192 0.07 17.03 2.47
N ASP A 193 0.82 18.09 2.18
CA ASP A 193 1.22 19.10 3.16
C ASP A 193 -0.01 19.79 3.80
N CYS A 194 -1.01 20.15 3.00
CA CYS A 194 -2.29 20.67 3.48
C CYS A 194 -3.04 19.66 4.36
N ILE A 195 -3.04 18.37 4.00
CA ILE A 195 -3.65 17.31 4.81
C ILE A 195 -2.92 17.18 6.15
N LEU A 196 -1.58 17.16 6.14
CA LEU A 196 -0.77 17.09 7.35
C LEU A 196 -1.04 18.29 8.26
N LYS A 197 -1.08 19.51 7.70
CA LYS A 197 -1.42 20.73 8.45
C LYS A 197 -2.80 20.65 9.10
N ALA A 198 -3.76 20.05 8.41
CA ALA A 198 -5.12 19.94 8.88
C ALA A 198 -5.34 18.78 9.87
N CYS A 199 -4.41 17.82 9.95
CA CYS A 199 -4.56 16.61 10.75
C CYS A 199 -3.63 16.57 11.97
N LEU A 200 -2.43 17.14 11.89
CA LEU A 200 -1.42 17.09 12.94
C LEU A 200 -1.56 18.25 13.94
N PRO A 201 -1.20 18.03 15.21
CA PRO A 201 -1.07 19.11 16.18
C PRO A 201 0.18 19.95 15.87
N SER A 202 0.29 21.12 16.51
CA SER A 202 1.42 22.03 16.29
C SER A 202 2.77 21.37 16.59
N GLU A 203 2.86 20.55 17.64
CA GLU A 203 4.10 19.89 18.02
C GLU A 203 4.66 18.98 16.92
N ASP A 204 3.80 18.32 16.14
CA ASP A 204 4.22 17.39 15.08
C ASP A 204 4.30 18.08 13.70
N TYR A 205 3.59 19.19 13.51
CA TYR A 205 3.57 19.91 12.22
C TYR A 205 4.66 20.98 12.09
N GLU A 206 5.00 21.69 13.17
CA GLU A 206 5.99 22.76 13.15
C GLU A 206 7.41 22.28 12.77
N PRO A 207 7.90 21.12 13.27
CA PRO A 207 9.22 20.62 12.93
C PRO A 207 9.33 20.25 11.43
N GLU A 208 10.03 21.09 10.67
CA GLU A 208 10.10 20.93 9.20
C GLU A 208 10.70 19.59 8.77
N THR A 209 11.70 19.11 9.48
CA THR A 209 12.42 17.88 9.12
C THR A 209 11.51 16.67 9.19
N GLU A 210 10.80 16.49 10.31
CA GLU A 210 9.87 15.38 10.51
C GLU A 210 8.69 15.49 9.55
N ARG A 211 8.09 16.68 9.45
CA ARG A 211 6.99 16.95 8.50
C ARG A 211 7.39 16.58 7.07
N TYR A 212 8.57 16.97 6.60
CA TYR A 212 9.02 16.67 5.24
C TYR A 212 9.29 15.18 5.04
N ILE A 213 9.88 14.50 6.01
CA ILE A 213 10.08 13.05 5.94
C ILE A 213 8.73 12.33 5.81
N VAL A 214 7.77 12.64 6.69
CA VAL A 214 6.43 12.02 6.68
C VAL A 214 5.69 12.36 5.38
N ARG A 215 5.74 13.62 4.93
CA ARG A 215 5.15 14.05 3.65
C ARG A 215 5.73 13.25 2.49
N GLU A 216 7.05 13.16 2.36
CA GLU A 216 7.66 12.46 1.23
C GLU A 216 7.37 10.94 1.29
N ILE A 217 7.28 10.34 2.48
CA ILE A 217 6.82 8.94 2.62
C ILE A 217 5.41 8.78 2.05
N ILE A 218 4.46 9.63 2.45
CA ILE A 218 3.07 9.56 1.98
C ILE A 218 3.00 9.81 0.46
N VAL A 219 3.72 10.82 -0.05
CA VAL A 219 3.77 11.12 -1.49
C VAL A 219 4.33 9.94 -2.28
N LYS A 220 5.38 9.27 -1.80
CA LYS A 220 5.93 8.06 -2.45
C LYS A 220 4.94 6.91 -2.48
N ILE A 221 4.25 6.66 -1.36
CA ILE A 221 3.18 5.67 -1.29
C ILE A 221 2.09 5.98 -2.32
N LEU A 222 1.57 7.20 -2.33
CA LEU A 222 0.51 7.62 -3.25
C LEU A 222 0.95 7.49 -4.70
N ARG A 223 2.17 7.92 -5.03
CA ARG A 223 2.75 7.80 -6.38
C ARG A 223 2.80 6.36 -6.88
N ASP A 224 3.10 5.40 -6.01
CA ASP A 224 3.24 3.99 -6.39
C ASP A 224 1.91 3.21 -6.33
N VAL A 225 0.93 3.71 -5.56
CA VAL A 225 -0.39 3.08 -5.39
C VAL A 225 -1.41 3.61 -6.39
N ILE A 226 -1.50 4.94 -6.60
CA ILE A 226 -2.50 5.57 -7.46
C ILE A 226 -2.55 4.91 -8.85
N PRO A 227 -1.43 4.74 -9.58
CA PRO A 227 -1.46 4.14 -10.91
C PRO A 227 -1.95 2.70 -10.94
N LYS A 228 -1.94 1.98 -9.81
CA LYS A 228 -2.43 0.59 -9.70
C LYS A 228 -3.92 0.57 -9.42
N ILE A 229 -4.39 1.39 -8.49
CA ILE A 229 -5.79 1.41 -8.08
C ILE A 229 -6.71 2.08 -9.10
N THR A 230 -6.17 2.92 -9.97
CA THR A 230 -6.91 3.55 -11.06
C THR A 230 -6.99 2.69 -12.33
N GLN A 231 -6.40 1.48 -12.33
CA GLN A 231 -6.50 0.58 -13.47
C GLN A 231 -7.91 0.04 -13.63
N PRO A 232 -8.45 -0.06 -14.86
CA PRO A 232 -9.80 -0.58 -15.09
C PRO A 232 -10.03 -1.96 -14.48
N TRP A 233 -9.07 -2.88 -14.63
CA TRP A 233 -9.18 -4.24 -14.09
C TRP A 233 -9.25 -4.24 -12.55
N PHE A 234 -8.56 -3.31 -11.88
CA PHE A 234 -8.52 -3.24 -10.42
C PHE A 234 -9.84 -2.72 -9.89
N ILE A 235 -10.38 -1.67 -10.53
CA ILE A 235 -11.70 -1.10 -10.21
C ILE A 235 -12.79 -2.17 -10.40
N HIS A 236 -12.80 -2.86 -11.55
CA HIS A 236 -13.77 -3.93 -11.82
C HIS A 236 -13.66 -5.06 -10.80
N LYS A 237 -12.43 -5.45 -10.43
CA LYS A 237 -12.22 -6.47 -9.42
C LYS A 237 -12.81 -6.06 -8.07
N ILE A 238 -12.56 -4.83 -7.61
CA ILE A 238 -13.16 -4.32 -6.36
C ILE A 238 -14.69 -4.40 -6.42
N MET A 239 -15.30 -4.00 -7.53
CA MET A 239 -16.76 -4.07 -7.68
C MET A 239 -17.27 -5.51 -7.56
N LEU A 240 -16.63 -6.46 -8.23
CA LEU A 240 -17.01 -7.88 -8.17
C LEU A 240 -16.80 -8.47 -6.77
N ASP A 241 -15.65 -8.22 -6.14
CA ASP A 241 -15.34 -8.72 -4.80
C ASP A 241 -16.35 -8.18 -3.75
N LEU A 242 -16.80 -6.92 -3.91
CA LEU A 242 -17.83 -6.33 -3.04
C LEU A 242 -19.22 -6.94 -3.30
N MET A 243 -19.57 -7.25 -4.54
CA MET A 243 -20.85 -7.87 -4.90
C MET A 243 -20.92 -9.34 -4.46
N ASP A 244 -19.82 -10.09 -4.58
CA ASP A 244 -19.77 -11.51 -4.20
C ASP A 244 -19.75 -11.73 -2.68
N SER A 245 -19.46 -10.68 -1.90
CA SER A 245 -19.43 -10.74 -0.43
C SER A 245 -20.79 -11.02 0.23
N GLU A 246 -21.90 -10.99 -0.51
CA GLU A 246 -23.24 -11.35 -0.03
C GLU A 246 -23.57 -12.85 -0.15
N GLY A 247 -22.66 -13.70 -0.68
CA GLY A 247 -22.99 -15.07 -1.11
C GLY A 247 -22.39 -16.25 -0.33
N GLU A 248 -21.41 -16.09 0.56
CA GLU A 248 -20.81 -17.22 1.28
C GLU A 248 -21.48 -17.49 2.64
N ASP A 249 -22.73 -17.95 2.59
CA ASP A 249 -23.32 -18.73 3.68
C ASP A 249 -22.71 -20.14 3.59
N LYS A 250 -21.51 -20.30 4.13
CA LYS A 250 -20.78 -21.58 4.13
C LYS A 250 -21.62 -22.63 4.86
N PRO A 251 -22.13 -23.69 4.19
CA PRO A 251 -22.94 -24.68 4.86
C PRO A 251 -22.12 -25.36 5.96
N PRO A 252 -22.73 -25.68 7.13
CA PRO A 252 -22.01 -26.33 8.21
C PRO A 252 -21.43 -27.66 7.71
N ASP A 253 -20.16 -27.89 8.04
CA ASP A 253 -19.43 -29.11 7.71
C ASP A 253 -20.02 -30.29 8.50
N VAL A 254 -21.06 -30.92 7.93
CA VAL A 254 -21.72 -32.10 8.51
C VAL A 254 -20.88 -33.35 8.22
N ARG A 255 -19.61 -33.40 8.63
CA ARG A 255 -18.81 -34.64 8.67
C ARG A 255 -17.78 -34.65 9.80
N ALA A 256 -18.26 -34.77 11.04
CA ALA A 256 -17.46 -35.35 12.12
C ALA A 256 -18.34 -35.94 13.24
N HIS A 257 -18.86 -37.14 13.01
CA HIS A 257 -19.16 -38.06 14.11
C HIS A 257 -18.53 -39.42 13.78
N PRO A 258 -17.52 -39.86 14.52
CA PRO A 258 -17.22 -41.27 14.64
C PRO A 258 -17.99 -41.87 15.82
N ALA A 259 -18.59 -43.04 15.56
CA ALA A 259 -19.04 -43.99 16.58
C ALA A 259 -17.84 -44.67 17.25
#